data_AF-A0AAU4DUE4-F1
#
_entry.id   AF-A0AAU4DUE4-F1
#
_cell.length_a   1.000
_cell.length_b   1.000
_cell.length_c   1.000
_cell.angle_alpha   90.00
_cell.angle_beta   90.00
_cell.angle_gamma   90.00
#
_symmetry.space_group_name_H-M   'P 1'
#
loop_
_entity.id
_entity.type
_entity.pdbx_description
1 polymer ?
#
loop_
_entity_poly.entity_id
_entity_poly.type
_entity_poly.pdbx_seq_one_letter_code
_entity_poly.pdbx_strand_id
1 'polypeptide(L)'
;MVFASSEGEGGLLADDLADALEIIIGLEWRDCLSFSGGGDVEVMQISAQHLERSRDKYNPDIDNEAAQVAAALSLRIVPVTDLVIRLHATASKTEPDYVVTDDDGQAFDPPFGEHVEPRHGGWR
;
A
#
# COMPACT_ATOMS: atom_id res chain seq x y z
N MET A 1 10.90 -0.50 6.94
CA MET A 1 10.56 0.83 6.38
C MET A 1 9.25 1.30 6.99
N VAL A 2 9.26 2.49 7.58
CA VAL A 2 8.08 3.11 8.24
C VAL A 2 7.51 4.18 7.32
N PHE A 3 6.19 4.32 7.31
CA PHE A 3 5.52 5.49 6.76
C PHE A 3 4.72 6.21 7.85
N ALA A 4 4.53 7.51 7.65
CA ALA A 4 3.65 8.34 8.45
C ALA A 4 2.91 9.28 7.50
N SER A 5 1.59 9.36 7.64
CA SER A 5 0.70 10.14 6.81
C SER A 5 0.32 11.45 7.51
N SER A 6 0.06 12.50 6.75
CA SER A 6 -0.45 13.75 7.30
C SER A 6 -1.87 13.64 7.84
N GLU A 7 -2.58 12.54 7.53
CA GLU A 7 -3.92 12.26 8.05
C GLU A 7 -3.89 11.59 9.43
N GLY A 8 -2.68 11.30 9.95
CA GLY A 8 -2.49 10.74 11.28
C GLY A 8 -2.26 9.23 11.31
N GLU A 9 -2.20 8.56 10.15
CA GLU A 9 -1.95 7.12 10.08
C GLU A 9 -0.45 6.82 9.95
N GLY A 10 0.00 5.71 10.52
CA GLY A 10 1.40 5.34 10.47
C GLY A 10 1.62 3.85 10.69
N GLY A 11 2.62 3.30 10.01
CA GLY A 11 2.92 1.88 10.15
C GLY A 11 4.12 1.41 9.36
N LEU A 12 4.32 0.10 9.39
CA LEU A 12 5.34 -0.55 8.59
C LEU A 12 4.83 -0.74 7.16
N LEU A 13 5.62 -0.26 6.19
CA LEU A 13 5.36 -0.43 4.76
C LEU A 13 6.00 -1.70 4.21
N ALA A 14 7.26 -1.95 4.57
CA ALA A 14 8.05 -3.08 4.10
C ALA A 14 9.19 -3.40 5.06
N ASP A 15 9.79 -4.58 4.95
CA ASP A 15 10.92 -4.99 5.79
C ASP A 15 12.22 -4.24 5.41
N ASP A 16 12.43 -3.91 4.13
CA ASP A 16 13.60 -3.16 3.63
C ASP A 16 13.24 -2.10 2.57
N LEU A 17 14.25 -1.33 2.13
CA LEU A 17 14.08 -0.22 1.17
C LEU A 17 13.68 -0.71 -0.22
N ALA A 18 14.23 -1.85 -0.68
CA ALA A 18 13.92 -2.37 -2.01
C ALA A 18 12.46 -2.83 -2.06
N ASP A 19 12.03 -3.60 -1.06
CA ASP A 19 10.64 -4.02 -0.92
C ASP A 19 9.67 -2.83 -0.81
N ALA A 20 10.06 -1.76 -0.09
CA ALA A 20 9.26 -0.53 -0.02
C ALA A 20 9.09 0.14 -1.38
N LEU A 21 10.17 0.25 -2.16
CA LEU A 21 10.12 0.87 -3.48
C LEU A 21 9.33 0.02 -4.48
N GLU A 22 9.47 -1.31 -4.43
CA GLU A 22 8.66 -2.24 -5.22
C GLU A 22 7.16 -2.06 -4.94
N ILE A 23 6.77 -1.90 -3.66
CA ILE A 23 5.39 -1.59 -3.26
C ILE A 23 4.96 -0.21 -3.78
N ILE A 24 5.77 0.84 -3.57
CA ILE A 24 5.42 2.22 -3.96
C ILE A 24 5.20 2.36 -5.48
N ILE A 25 6.02 1.66 -6.28
CA ILE A 25 5.97 1.74 -7.74
C ILE A 25 4.86 0.84 -8.30
N GLY A 26 4.70 -0.36 -7.74
CA GLY A 26 3.81 -1.38 -8.29
C GLY A 26 2.37 -1.30 -7.79
N LEU A 27 2.11 -0.62 -6.69
CA LEU A 27 0.82 -0.66 -5.98
C LEU A 27 0.39 0.75 -5.52
N GLU A 28 -0.89 1.05 -5.69
CA GLU A 28 -1.56 2.19 -5.01
C GLU A 28 -1.75 1.86 -3.51
N TRP A 29 -0.64 1.70 -2.81
CA TRP A 29 -0.57 1.06 -1.49
C TRP A 29 -1.36 1.81 -0.41
N ARG A 30 -1.44 3.14 -0.51
CA ARG A 30 -2.22 3.96 0.44
C ARG A 30 -3.69 3.64 0.35
N ASP A 31 -4.24 3.64 -0.87
CA ASP A 31 -5.63 3.28 -1.09
C ASP A 31 -5.88 1.80 -0.74
N CYS A 32 -4.94 0.89 -1.00
CA CYS A 32 -5.06 -0.49 -0.55
C CYS A 32 -5.14 -0.62 0.99
N LEU A 33 -4.41 0.20 1.75
CA LEU A 33 -4.47 0.24 3.20
C LEU A 33 -5.77 0.88 3.71
N SER A 34 -6.18 2.01 3.13
CA SER A 34 -7.41 2.70 3.47
C SER A 34 -8.66 1.85 3.18
N PHE A 35 -8.65 1.13 2.04
CA PHE A 35 -9.70 0.20 1.61
C PHE A 35 -9.38 -1.26 1.95
N SER A 36 -8.91 -1.52 3.18
CA SER A 36 -8.53 -2.86 3.64
C SER A 36 -9.63 -3.57 4.45
N GLY A 37 -10.73 -2.91 4.81
CA GLY A 37 -11.77 -3.51 5.64
C GLY A 37 -11.26 -3.96 7.01
N GLY A 38 -10.36 -3.19 7.63
CA GLY A 38 -9.71 -3.56 8.89
C GLY A 38 -8.57 -4.58 8.72
N GLY A 39 -7.92 -4.60 7.55
CA GLY A 39 -6.83 -5.52 7.25
C GLY A 39 -7.26 -6.87 6.68
N ASP A 40 -8.45 -6.97 6.08
CA ASP A 40 -8.84 -8.15 5.32
C ASP A 40 -8.08 -8.21 3.99
N VAL A 41 -7.18 -9.18 3.86
CA VAL A 41 -6.35 -9.37 2.67
C VAL A 41 -7.17 -9.61 1.41
N GLU A 42 -8.34 -10.26 1.48
CA GLU A 42 -9.20 -10.46 0.31
C GLU A 42 -9.79 -9.13 -0.15
N VAL A 43 -10.21 -8.29 0.79
CA VAL A 43 -10.68 -6.92 0.49
C VAL A 43 -9.55 -6.12 -0.14
N MET A 44 -8.34 -6.15 0.42
CA MET A 44 -7.18 -5.46 -0.15
C MET A 44 -6.86 -5.93 -1.58
N GLN A 45 -6.98 -7.23 -1.87
CA GLN A 45 -6.78 -7.76 -3.23
C GLN A 45 -7.82 -7.23 -4.21
N ILE A 46 -9.09 -7.18 -3.81
CA ILE A 46 -10.18 -6.64 -4.64
C ILE A 46 -9.93 -5.16 -4.93
N SER A 47 -9.59 -4.40 -3.89
CA SER A 47 -9.25 -2.97 -3.98
C SER A 47 -8.07 -2.74 -4.93
N ALA A 48 -6.98 -3.49 -4.76
CA ALA A 48 -5.79 -3.40 -5.60
C ALA A 48 -6.07 -3.68 -7.08
N GLN A 49 -6.86 -4.71 -7.39
CA GLN A 49 -7.24 -5.01 -8.77
C GLN A 49 -8.11 -3.92 -9.38
N HIS A 50 -8.98 -3.28 -8.61
CA HIS A 50 -9.74 -2.15 -9.12
C HIS A 50 -8.83 -0.95 -9.40
N LEU A 51 -7.94 -0.63 -8.46
CA LEU A 51 -6.98 0.47 -8.57
C LEU A 51 -6.06 0.27 -9.77
N GLU A 52 -5.54 -0.94 -9.98
CA GLU A 52 -4.75 -1.31 -11.17
C GLU A 52 -5.51 -1.02 -12.47
N ARG A 53 -6.75 -1.53 -12.62
CA ARG A 53 -7.56 -1.25 -13.82
C ARG A 53 -7.84 0.23 -14.04
N SER A 54 -8.05 0.98 -12.95
CA SER A 54 -8.26 2.43 -13.01
C SER A 54 -6.99 3.14 -13.48
N ARG A 55 -5.84 2.77 -12.89
CA ARG A 55 -4.52 3.28 -13.22
C ARG A 55 -4.22 3.08 -14.71
N ASP A 56 -4.39 1.87 -15.23
CA ASP A 56 -4.14 1.54 -16.63
C ASP A 56 -5.05 2.30 -17.60
N LYS A 57 -6.29 2.56 -17.17
CA LYS A 57 -7.26 3.33 -17.96
C LYS A 57 -6.88 4.81 -18.07
N TYR A 58 -6.36 5.40 -17.00
CA TYR A 58 -6.04 6.84 -16.93
C TYR A 58 -4.59 7.16 -17.29
N ASN A 59 -3.68 6.20 -17.15
CA ASN A 59 -2.29 6.29 -17.57
C ASN A 59 -1.84 4.96 -18.22
N PRO A 60 -2.07 4.76 -19.52
CA PRO A 60 -1.76 3.50 -20.20
C PRO A 60 -0.25 3.19 -20.30
N ASP A 61 0.62 4.18 -20.07
CA ASP A 61 2.08 4.00 -20.11
C ASP A 61 2.69 3.72 -18.73
N ILE A 62 1.87 3.72 -17.67
CA ILE A 62 2.34 3.60 -16.28
C ILE A 62 3.18 2.34 -16.02
N ASP A 63 2.84 1.21 -16.65
CA ASP A 63 3.58 -0.04 -16.49
C ASP A 63 4.98 0.06 -17.12
N ASN A 64 5.11 0.79 -18.23
CA ASN A 64 6.40 1.02 -18.87
C ASN A 64 7.25 2.00 -18.03
N GLU A 65 6.62 3.04 -17.46
CA GLU A 65 7.28 3.96 -16.53
C GLU A 65 7.77 3.22 -15.27
N ALA A 66 6.92 2.37 -14.68
CA ALA A 66 7.27 1.51 -13.56
C ALA A 66 8.43 0.56 -13.90
N ALA A 67 8.42 -0.06 -15.08
CA ALA A 67 9.51 -0.92 -15.56
C ALA A 67 10.84 -0.17 -15.72
N GLN A 68 10.81 1.07 -16.21
CA GLN A 68 12.01 1.90 -16.35
C GLN A 68 12.60 2.26 -14.98
N VAL A 69 11.77 2.66 -14.03
CA VAL A 69 12.21 2.96 -12.65
C VAL A 69 12.78 1.71 -11.98
N ALA A 70 12.09 0.57 -12.10
CA ALA A 70 12.55 -0.68 -11.53
C ALA A 70 13.90 -1.10 -12.11
N ALA A 71 14.08 -1.01 -13.44
CA ALA A 71 15.35 -1.31 -14.08
C ALA A 71 16.48 -0.37 -13.62
N ALA A 72 16.22 0.93 -13.53
CA ALA A 72 17.20 1.93 -13.09
C ALA A 72 17.65 1.71 -11.64
N LEU A 73 16.76 1.23 -10.78
CA LEU A 73 17.01 0.98 -9.35
C LEU A 73 17.36 -0.48 -9.04
N SER A 74 17.45 -1.35 -10.07
CA SER A 74 17.68 -2.80 -9.92
C SER A 74 16.64 -3.50 -9.03
N LEU A 75 15.38 -3.07 -9.11
CA LEU A 75 14.23 -3.62 -8.41
C LEU A 75 13.53 -4.71 -9.23
N ARG A 76 12.74 -5.55 -8.56
CA ARG A 76 11.90 -6.55 -9.24
C ARG A 76 10.57 -5.91 -9.65
N ILE A 77 10.02 -6.39 -10.77
CA ILE A 77 8.60 -6.20 -11.07
C ILE A 77 7.86 -7.38 -10.45
N VAL A 78 6.98 -7.07 -9.51
CA VAL A 78 6.26 -8.04 -8.69
C VAL A 78 4.76 -7.91 -9.02
N PRO A 79 4.03 -9.01 -9.21
CA PRO A 79 2.58 -8.96 -9.42
C PRO A 79 1.86 -8.22 -8.30
N VAL A 80 0.82 -7.45 -8.64
CA VAL A 80 0.00 -6.69 -7.67
C VAL A 80 -0.46 -7.57 -6.51
N THR A 81 -0.91 -8.79 -6.78
CA THR A 81 -1.33 -9.75 -5.75
C THR A 81 -0.24 -10.06 -4.74
N ASP A 82 1.01 -10.23 -5.19
CA ASP A 82 2.14 -10.53 -4.31
C ASP A 82 2.55 -9.29 -3.51
N LEU A 83 2.47 -8.10 -4.11
CA LEU A 83 2.71 -6.83 -3.42
C LEU A 83 1.71 -6.60 -2.28
N VAL A 84 0.43 -6.88 -2.52
CA VAL A 84 -0.62 -6.79 -1.48
C VAL A 84 -0.32 -7.74 -0.32
N ILE A 85 0.08 -8.99 -0.59
CA ILE A 85 0.42 -9.96 0.47
C ILE A 85 1.60 -9.45 1.30
N ARG A 86 2.64 -8.91 0.66
CA ARG A 86 3.82 -8.36 1.35
C ARG A 86 3.47 -7.12 2.19
N LEU A 87 2.70 -6.20 1.61
CA LEU A 87 2.21 -5.01 2.30
C LEU A 87 1.39 -5.41 3.53
N HIS A 88 0.38 -6.28 3.35
CA HIS A 88 -0.45 -6.77 4.44
C HIS A 88 0.41 -7.41 5.54
N ALA A 89 1.27 -8.38 5.17
CA ALA A 89 2.12 -9.08 6.15
C ALA A 89 3.04 -8.14 6.93
N THR A 90 3.50 -7.04 6.32
CA THR A 90 4.35 -6.07 7.01
C THR A 90 3.53 -5.10 7.85
N ALA A 91 2.43 -4.57 7.31
CA ALA A 91 1.52 -3.67 8.02
C ALA A 91 0.90 -4.35 9.25
N SER A 92 0.57 -5.64 9.18
CA SER A 92 0.08 -6.44 10.32
C SER A 92 1.10 -6.64 11.43
N LYS A 93 2.40 -6.42 11.19
CA LYS A 93 3.40 -6.41 12.27
C LYS A 93 3.40 -5.07 13.01
N THR A 94 2.84 -4.00 12.42
CA THR A 94 2.82 -2.68 13.06
C THR A 94 2.25 -2.80 14.46
N GLU A 95 1.05 -3.35 14.61
CA GLU A 95 0.53 -3.74 15.92
C GLU A 95 0.41 -5.28 15.98
N PRO A 96 0.92 -5.96 17.03
CA PRO A 96 1.37 -5.38 18.30
C PRO A 96 2.90 -5.13 18.41
N ASP A 97 3.70 -5.43 17.38
CA ASP A 97 5.16 -5.51 17.55
C ASP A 97 5.84 -4.13 17.62
N TYR A 98 5.20 -3.09 17.08
CA TYR A 98 5.74 -1.73 16.99
C TYR A 98 4.69 -0.68 17.37
N VAL A 99 5.14 0.54 17.64
CA VAL A 99 4.26 1.71 17.77
C VAL A 99 4.95 2.86 17.03
N VAL A 100 4.28 3.42 16.02
CA VAL A 100 4.78 4.58 15.28
C VAL A 100 4.38 5.85 16.03
N THR A 101 5.36 6.70 16.34
CA THR A 101 5.17 7.93 17.11
C THR A 101 5.81 9.12 16.41
N ASP A 102 5.29 10.31 16.66
CA ASP A 102 5.92 11.57 16.28
C ASP A 102 7.00 12.01 17.30
N ASP A 103 7.59 13.18 17.07
CA ASP A 103 8.64 13.74 17.93
C ASP A 103 8.15 14.05 19.37
N ASP A 104 6.85 14.22 19.56
CA ASP A 104 6.20 14.46 20.86
C ASP A 104 5.76 13.15 21.54
N GLY A 105 5.95 12.00 20.89
CA GLY A 105 5.57 10.68 21.38
C GLY A 105 4.09 10.34 21.20
N GLN A 106 3.35 11.12 20.42
CA GLN A 106 1.96 10.82 20.07
C GLN A 106 1.93 9.68 19.05
N ALA A 107 1.14 8.65 19.36
CA ALA A 107 0.97 7.51 18.47
C ALA A 107 0.14 7.90 17.23
N PHE A 108 0.58 7.41 16.07
CA PHE A 108 -0.19 7.42 14.84
C PHE A 108 -1.28 6.36 14.89
N ASP A 109 -2.38 6.60 14.17
CA ASP A 109 -3.44 5.62 13.97
C ASP A 109 -2.92 4.41 13.16
N PRO A 110 -3.47 3.20 13.39
CA PRO A 110 -3.05 1.99 12.69
C PRO A 110 -3.17 2.12 11.17
N PRO A 111 -2.34 1.38 10.41
CA PRO A 111 -2.29 1.52 8.96
C PRO A 111 -3.51 0.96 8.24
N PHE A 112 -4.31 0.10 8.86
CA PHE A 112 -5.48 -0.52 8.21
C PHE A 112 -6.74 0.32 8.41
N GLY A 113 -7.28 0.83 7.31
CA GLY A 113 -8.56 1.54 7.29
C GLY A 113 -9.77 0.59 7.31
N GLU A 114 -10.87 1.07 7.87
CA GLU A 114 -12.14 0.33 8.02
C GLU A 114 -12.97 0.24 6.73
N HIS A 115 -12.53 0.85 5.63
CA HIS A 115 -13.32 0.92 4.41
C HIS A 115 -13.14 -0.32 3.54
N VAL A 116 -14.22 -0.81 2.94
CA VAL A 116 -14.18 -1.91 1.95
C VAL A 116 -14.30 -1.40 0.51
N GLU A 117 -14.80 -0.17 0.33
CA GLU A 117 -14.93 0.50 -0.96
C GLU A 117 -15.07 2.03 -0.79
N PRO A 118 -14.88 2.83 -1.86
CA PRO A 118 -15.12 4.27 -1.85
C PRO A 118 -16.61 4.64 -1.66
N ARG A 119 -16.89 5.69 -0.86
CA ARG A 119 -18.26 6.12 -0.49
C ARG A 119 -19.16 6.59 -1.65
N HIS A 120 -18.59 7.02 -2.77
CA HIS A 120 -19.36 7.59 -3.90
C HIS A 120 -19.24 6.72 -5.16
N GLY A 121 -20.01 5.62 -5.21
CA GLY A 121 -20.21 4.84 -6.44
C GLY A 121 -19.71 3.40 -6.42
N GLY A 122 -19.00 2.98 -5.36
CA GLY A 122 -18.34 1.68 -5.31
C GLY A 122 -17.30 1.53 -6.42
N TRP A 123 -16.72 0.34 -6.53
CA TRP A 123 -15.71 -0.01 -7.55
C TRP A 123 -16.28 -0.12 -9.00
N ARG A 124 -17.32 0.65 -9.36
CA ARG A 124 -18.04 0.59 -10.64
C ARG A 124 -17.50 1.51 -11.72
#